data_AF-A0AAJ4ZG06-F1
#
_entry.id   AF-A0AAJ4ZG06-F1
#
_cell.length_a   1.000
_cell.length_b   1.000
_cell.length_c   1.000
_cell.angle_alpha   90.00
_cell.angle_beta   90.00
_cell.angle_gamma   90.00
#
_symmetry.space_group_name_H-M   'P 1'
#
loop_
_entity.id
_entity.type
_entity.pdbx_description
1 polymer ?
#
loop_
_entity_poly.entity_id
_entity_poly.type
_entity_poly.pdbx_seq_one_letter_code
_entity_poly.pdbx_strand_id
1 'polypeptide(L)' 'MKMIVIVNKQGELVAVQRGDGGVRGQVAGIAAGPDQRAHVIDVPDDVVHIADPQAFASRIGSLVPRT' A
#
# COMPACT_ATOMS: atom_id res chain seq x y z
N MET A 1 6.29 -6.12 -8.40
CA MET A 1 6.89 -4.95 -7.71
C MET A 1 6.53 -4.95 -6.22
N LYS A 2 7.22 -4.21 -5.33
CA LYS A 2 6.82 -4.01 -3.92
C LYS A 2 6.16 -2.63 -3.73
N MET A 3 5.06 -2.57 -2.98
CA MET A 3 4.43 -1.31 -2.58
C MET A 3 4.18 -1.29 -1.08
N ILE A 4 4.27 -0.11 -0.50
CA ILE A 4 3.88 0.16 0.88
C ILE A 4 2.47 0.71 0.83
N VAL A 5 1.59 0.11 1.61
CA VAL A 5 0.19 0.51 1.74
C VAL A 5 -0.11 0.79 3.19
N ILE A 6 -0.78 1.91 3.46
CA ILE A 6 -1.29 2.22 4.78
C ILE A 6 -2.78 1.96 4.79
N VAL A 7 -3.23 1.17 5.76
CA VAL A 7 -4.66 0.99 6.05
C VAL A 7 -5.02 1.56 7.41
N ASN A 8 -6.25 2.07 7.56
CA ASN A 8 -6.80 2.45 8.85
C ASN A 8 -7.33 1.20 9.61
N LYS A 9 -7.79 1.39 10.85
CA LYS A 9 -8.39 0.33 11.67
C LYS A 9 -9.65 -0.30 11.06
N GLN A 10 -10.35 0.40 10.17
CA GLN A 10 -11.47 -0.15 9.40
C GLN A 10 -11.02 -1.01 8.21
N GLY A 11 -9.70 -1.07 7.93
CA GLY A 11 -9.12 -1.79 6.79
C GLY A 11 -9.19 -1.01 5.47
N GLU A 12 -9.49 0.28 5.51
CA GLU A 12 -9.56 1.13 4.32
C GLU A 12 -8.17 1.65 3.95
N LEU A 13 -7.92 1.74 2.64
CA LEU A 13 -6.67 2.23 2.09
C LEU A 13 -6.56 3.76 2.27
N VAL A 14 -5.56 4.21 3.02
CA VAL A 14 -5.33 5.64 3.31
C VAL A 14 -4.24 6.22 2.43
N ALA A 15 -3.18 5.44 2.19
CA ALA A 15 -2.05 5.89 1.39
C ALA A 15 -1.32 4.72 0.74
N VAL A 16 -0.65 5.00 -0.37
CA VAL A 16 0.16 4.05 -1.12
C VAL A 16 1.46 4.71 -1.57
N GLN A 17 2.58 4.02 -1.42
CA GLN A 17 3.88 4.44 -1.93
C GLN A 17 4.56 3.29 -2.66
N ARG A 18 5.10 3.55 -3.85
CA ARG A 18 5.97 2.60 -4.54
C ARG A 18 7.27 2.48 -3.76
N GLY A 19 7.64 1.26 -3.38
CA GLY A 19 8.92 1.01 -2.72
C GLY A 19 10.00 0.78 -3.78
N ASP A 20 10.98 1.68 -3.88
CA ASP A 20 12.09 1.57 -4.84
C ASP A 20 13.17 0.55 -4.41
N GLY A 21 12.78 -0.53 -3.72
CA GLY A 21 13.68 -1.62 -3.33
C GLY A 21 14.74 -1.27 -2.26
N GLY A 22 14.81 -0.01 -1.82
CA GLY A 22 15.71 0.44 -0.77
C GLY A 22 15.20 0.08 0.63
N VAL A 23 15.88 -0.88 1.26
CA VAL A 23 16.01 -1.04 2.72
C VAL A 23 14.77 -1.53 3.49
N ARG A 24 14.85 -2.79 3.94
CA ARG A 24 14.11 -3.32 5.09
C ARG A 24 14.31 -2.38 6.29
N GLY A 25 13.26 -1.67 6.71
CA GLY A 25 13.21 -1.01 8.02
C GLY A 25 13.54 0.49 8.06
N GLN A 26 13.87 1.13 6.93
CA GLN A 26 14.02 2.59 6.85
C GLN A 26 13.36 3.09 5.56
N VAL A 27 12.05 3.31 5.63
CA VAL A 27 11.31 4.00 4.57
C VAL A 27 11.23 5.47 4.96
N ALA A 28 11.90 6.33 4.21
CA ALA A 28 11.79 7.77 4.38
C ALA A 28 10.36 8.24 4.09
N GLY A 29 9.70 8.84 5.09
CA GLY A 29 8.61 9.79 4.87
C GLY A 29 7.18 9.33 5.15
N ILE A 30 6.93 8.03 5.40
CA ILE A 30 5.58 7.55 5.72
C ILE A 30 5.57 6.89 7.09
N ALA A 31 5.10 7.64 8.08
CA ALA A 31 4.70 7.09 9.38
C ALA A 31 3.21 6.77 9.32
N ALA A 32 2.84 5.52 9.62
CA ALA A 32 1.45 5.19 9.89
C ALA A 32 0.98 6.01 11.11
N GLY A 33 -0.10 6.76 10.94
CA GLY A 33 -0.70 7.51 12.04
C GLY A 33 -1.31 6.61 13.12
N PRO A 34 -1.87 7.20 14.19
CA PRO A 34 -2.68 6.47 15.16
C PRO A 34 -3.78 5.69 14.45
N ASP A 35 -4.03 4.45 14.88
CA ASP A 35 -4.99 3.53 14.25
C ASP A 35 -4.69 3.15 12.79
N GLN A 36 -3.46 3.33 12.31
CA GLN A 36 -3.05 2.93 10.98
C GLN A 36 -2.00 1.82 11.01
N ARG A 37 -1.98 0.98 9.97
CA ARG A 37 -1.00 -0.09 9.77
C ARG A 37 -0.37 0.05 8.41
N ALA A 38 0.97 0.00 8.37
CA ALA A 38 1.72 -0.09 7.13
C ALA A 38 1.95 -1.56 6.77
N HIS A 39 1.63 -1.93 5.54
CA HIS A 39 1.91 -3.24 4.97
C HIS A 39 2.82 -3.07 3.77
N VAL A 40 3.75 -4.01 3.58
CA VAL A 40 4.50 -4.14 2.34
C VAL A 40 3.89 -5.28 1.56
N ILE A 41 3.30 -4.98 0.40
CA ILE A 41 2.63 -5.95 -0.46
C ILE A 41 3.39 -6.14 -1.77
N ASP A 42 3.27 -7.34 -2.33
CA ASP A 42 3.63 -7.61 -3.71
C ASP A 42 2.50 -7.14 -4.62
N VAL A 43 2.84 -6.25 -5.54
CA VAL A 43 1.89 -5.68 -6.50
C VAL A 43 2.26 -6.17 -7.91
N PRO A 44 1.30 -6.80 -8.61
CA PRO A 44 1.42 -7.12 -10.02
C PRO A 44 1.63 -5.89 -10.90
N ASP A 45 2.38 -6.02 -11.99
CA ASP A 45 2.71 -4.88 -12.85
C ASP A 45 1.49 -4.30 -13.57
N ASP A 46 0.44 -5.07 -13.82
CA ASP A 46 -0.82 -4.60 -14.41
C ASP A 46 -1.57 -3.62 -13.51
N VAL A 47 -1.47 -3.77 -12.19
CA VAL A 47 -2.13 -2.87 -11.21
C VAL A 47 -1.55 -1.46 -11.27
N VAL A 48 -0.26 -1.34 -11.57
CA VAL A 48 0.45 -0.06 -11.67
C VAL A 48 -0.01 0.78 -12.87
N HIS A 49 -0.53 0.13 -13.90
CA HIS A 49 -1.00 0.79 -15.12
C HIS A 49 -2.48 1.18 -15.06
N ILE A 50 -3.16 0.89 -13.94
CA ILE A 50 -4.55 1.29 -13.75
C ILE A 50 -4.59 2.81 -13.58
N ALA A 51 -5.09 3.51 -14.61
CA ALA A 51 -5.26 4.96 -14.59
C ALA A 51 -6.46 5.41 -13.72
N ASP A 52 -7.47 4.54 -13.58
CA ASP A 52 -8.65 4.84 -12.78
C ASP A 52 -8.36 4.72 -11.28
N PRO A 53 -8.48 5.82 -10.49
CA PRO A 53 -8.12 5.80 -9.08
C PRO A 53 -8.96 4.82 -8.24
N GLN A 54 -10.23 4.61 -8.59
CA GLN A 54 -11.14 3.75 -7.85
C GLN A 54 -10.84 2.27 -8.11
N ALA A 55 -10.61 1.90 -9.38
CA ALA A 55 -10.17 0.58 -9.77
C ALA A 55 -8.79 0.25 -9.18
N PHE A 56 -7.88 1.22 -9.13
CA PHE A 56 -6.58 1.07 -8.49
C PHE A 56 -6.73 0.78 -6.99
N ALA A 57 -7.49 1.62 -6.27
CA ALA A 57 -7.72 1.45 -4.83
C ALA A 57 -8.39 0.11 -4.50
N SER A 58 -9.37 -0.32 -5.31
CA SER A 58 -10.05 -1.61 -5.15
C SER A 58 -9.08 -2.78 -5.32
N ARG A 59 -8.21 -2.74 -6.34
CA ARG A 59 -7.21 -3.79 -6.57
C ARG A 59 -6.17 -3.85 -5.48
N ILE A 60 -5.61 -2.71 -5.07
CA ILE A 60 -4.67 -2.65 -3.95
C ILE A 60 -5.31 -3.16 -2.66
N GLY A 61 -6.55 -2.75 -2.36
CA GLY A 61 -7.29 -3.21 -1.19
C GLY A 61 -7.47 -4.73 -1.13
N SER A 62 -7.62 -5.40 -2.27
CA SER A 62 -7.71 -6.87 -2.34
C SER A 62 -6.39 -7.60 -2.05
N LEU A 63 -5.25 -6.90 -2.18
CA LEU A 63 -3.91 -7.45 -1.96
C LEU A 63 -3.41 -7.21 -0.52
N VAL A 64 -4.08 -6.35 0.25
CA VAL A 64 -3.70 -6.10 1.65
C VAL A 64 -4.12 -7.30 2.52
N PRO A 65 -3.20 -7.86 3.32
CA PRO A 65 -3.54 -8.92 4.27
C PRO A 65 -4.59 -8.43 5.27
N ARG A 66 -5.74 -9.13 5.35
CA ARG A 66 -6.73 -8.91 6.41
C ARG A 66 -6.30 -9.70 7.64
N THR A 67 -5.86 -9.01 8.67
CA THR A 67 -5.56 -9.58 10.00
C THR A 67 -6.74 -9.41 10.92
#